data_AF-A0A1A8V644-F1
#
_entry.id   AF-A0A1A8V644-F1
#
_cell.length_a   1.000
_cell.length_b   1.000
_cell.length_c   1.000
_cell.angle_alpha   90.00
_cell.angle_beta   90.00
_cell.angle_gamma   90.00
#
_symmetry.space_group_name_H-M   'P 1'
#
loop_
_entity.id
_entity.type
_entity.pdbx_description
1 polymer ?
#
loop_
_entity_poly.entity_id
_entity_poly.type
_entity_poly.pdbx_seq_one_letter_code
_entity_poly.pdbx_strand_id
1 'polypeptide(L)'
;MDNHELHGILSSLLGDLFSGVFASDKLSTIPKKIQLLAYFVVNTHPAHLPGEHWLALPVEQDGLGTFFDSYGFSPEFEYYPKTIMNFLKERCSEIHYQDDHLQSLTSDRCGHHCVLFLCHKASGISLKHILSKYHKN
;
A
#
# COMPACT_ATOMS: atom_id res chain seq x y z
N MET A 1 -9.00 8.30 7.94
CA MET A 1 -9.82 7.21 7.39
C MET A 1 -9.61 5.95 8.21
N ASP A 2 -10.67 5.16 8.34
CA ASP A 2 -10.62 3.84 8.97
C ASP A 2 -10.64 2.69 7.93
N ASN A 3 -10.55 1.45 8.44
CA ASN A 3 -10.62 0.22 7.64
C ASN A 3 -11.86 0.14 6.73
N HIS A 4 -13.05 0.48 7.26
CA HIS A 4 -14.31 0.33 6.55
C HIS A 4 -14.43 1.36 5.43
N GLU A 5 -14.02 2.60 5.71
CA GLU A 5 -13.98 3.68 4.74
C GLU A 5 -13.04 3.35 3.58
N LEU A 6 -11.80 2.96 3.88
CA LEU A 6 -10.81 2.57 2.87
C LEU A 6 -11.30 1.39 2.02
N HIS A 7 -11.84 0.36 2.67
CA HIS A 7 -12.35 -0.81 1.98
C HIS A 7 -13.51 -0.45 1.05
N GLY A 8 -14.47 0.34 1.52
CA GLY A 8 -15.63 0.76 0.73
C GLY A 8 -15.23 1.56 -0.50
N ILE A 9 -14.36 2.56 -0.33
CA ILE A 9 -13.86 3.41 -1.42
C ILE A 9 -13.09 2.57 -2.45
N LEU A 10 -12.10 1.80 -2.02
CA LEU A 10 -11.22 1.07 -2.93
C LEU A 10 -11.92 -0.09 -3.62
N SER A 11 -12.84 -0.78 -2.94
CA SER A 11 -13.67 -1.81 -3.59
C SER A 11 -14.53 -1.20 -4.69
N SER A 12 -15.10 -0.01 -4.45
CA SER A 12 -15.90 0.70 -5.46
C SER A 12 -15.08 1.22 -6.64
N LEU A 13 -13.83 1.65 -6.41
CA LEU A 13 -12.99 2.27 -7.45
C LEU A 13 -12.20 1.26 -8.27
N LEU A 14 -11.79 0.15 -7.65
CA LEU A 14 -10.82 -0.79 -8.23
C LEU A 14 -11.42 -2.16 -8.55
N GLY A 15 -12.60 -2.49 -8.02
CA GLY A 15 -13.27 -3.78 -8.24
C GLY A 15 -12.36 -4.96 -7.92
N ASP A 16 -12.26 -5.91 -8.85
CA ASP A 16 -11.51 -7.16 -8.69
C ASP A 16 -10.00 -6.96 -8.51
N LEU A 17 -9.45 -5.78 -8.83
CA LEU A 17 -8.05 -5.47 -8.58
C LEU A 17 -7.75 -5.31 -7.08
N PHE A 18 -8.74 -4.95 -6.27
CA PHE A 18 -8.55 -4.68 -4.86
C PHE A 18 -8.83 -5.92 -4.00
N SER A 19 -7.78 -6.37 -3.31
CA SER A 19 -7.84 -7.56 -2.45
C SER A 19 -8.24 -7.26 -1.01
N GLY A 20 -8.23 -6.00 -0.59
CA GLY A 20 -8.75 -5.59 0.72
C GLY A 20 -7.78 -4.77 1.58
N VAL A 21 -8.25 -4.48 2.79
CA VAL A 21 -7.50 -3.78 3.84
C VAL A 21 -7.13 -4.78 4.94
N PHE A 22 -5.86 -4.85 5.31
CA PHE A 22 -5.35 -5.85 6.24
C PHE A 22 -4.50 -5.22 7.35
N ALA A 23 -4.58 -5.79 8.55
CA ALA A 23 -3.56 -5.51 9.57
C ALA A 23 -2.27 -6.28 9.28
N SER A 24 -1.14 -5.78 9.77
CA SER A 24 0.19 -6.34 9.48
C SER A 24 0.36 -7.81 9.89
N ASP A 25 -0.34 -8.28 10.93
CA ASP A 25 -0.33 -9.67 11.38
C ASP A 25 -1.18 -10.60 10.51
N LYS A 26 -2.15 -10.05 9.76
CA LYS A 26 -3.05 -10.81 8.87
C LYS A 26 -2.49 -11.06 7.48
N LEU A 27 -1.40 -10.40 7.09
CA LEU A 27 -0.77 -10.64 5.79
C LEU A 27 -0.33 -12.08 5.59
N SER A 28 0.10 -12.75 6.67
CA SER A 28 0.53 -14.16 6.63
C SER A 28 -0.62 -15.14 6.32
N THR A 29 -1.88 -14.74 6.54
CA THR A 29 -3.04 -15.59 6.27
C THR A 29 -3.50 -15.50 4.81
N ILE A 30 -2.96 -14.55 4.05
CA ILE A 30 -3.30 -14.34 2.65
C ILE A 30 -2.61 -15.43 1.80
N PRO A 31 -3.35 -16.24 1.02
CA PRO A 31 -2.75 -17.26 0.19
C PRO A 31 -1.73 -16.68 -0.82
N LYS A 32 -0.65 -17.42 -1.09
CA LYS A 32 0.36 -17.02 -2.09
C LYS A 32 -0.14 -17.12 -3.53
N LYS A 33 -1.19 -17.90 -3.77
CA LYS A 33 -1.81 -18.11 -5.09
C LYS A 33 -2.82 -17.01 -5.47
N ILE A 34 -2.93 -15.93 -4.70
CA ILE A 34 -3.75 -14.79 -5.13
C ILE A 34 -3.19 -14.27 -6.46
N GLN A 35 -4.10 -13.80 -7.32
CA GLN A 35 -3.86 -13.32 -8.68
C GLN A 35 -2.54 -12.57 -8.83
N LEU A 36 -1.90 -12.75 -10.00
CA LEU A 36 -0.67 -12.05 -10.38
C LEU A 36 -0.82 -10.51 -10.30
N LEU A 37 -2.05 -9.99 -10.32
CA LEU A 37 -2.38 -8.57 -10.14
C LEU A 37 -3.34 -8.40 -8.97
N ALA A 38 -2.89 -7.77 -7.90
CA ALA A 38 -3.70 -7.60 -6.69
C ALA A 38 -3.20 -6.43 -5.84
N TYR A 39 -4.11 -5.55 -5.41
CA TYR A 39 -3.79 -4.34 -4.65
C TYR A 39 -4.29 -4.47 -3.22
N PHE A 40 -3.40 -4.12 -2.29
CA PHE A 40 -3.65 -4.24 -0.86
C PHE A 40 -3.44 -2.88 -0.19
N VAL A 41 -4.23 -2.60 0.85
CA VAL A 41 -3.89 -1.59 1.85
C VAL A 41 -3.59 -2.28 3.16
N VAL A 42 -2.53 -1.85 3.83
CA VAL A 42 -2.02 -2.50 5.04
C VAL A 42 -1.90 -1.49 6.16
N ASN A 43 -2.42 -1.83 7.34
CA ASN A 43 -2.10 -1.10 8.56
C ASN A 43 -0.77 -1.60 9.13
N THR A 44 0.09 -0.69 9.58
CA THR A 44 1.31 -1.04 10.31
C THR A 44 1.00 -1.74 11.64
N HIS A 45 -0.09 -1.38 12.31
CA HIS A 45 -0.51 -2.06 13.52
C HIS A 45 -1.13 -3.44 13.25
N PRO A 46 -0.94 -4.40 14.18
CA PRO A 46 -1.68 -5.66 14.19
C PRO A 46 -3.17 -5.43 14.52
N ALA A 47 -4.01 -6.40 14.18
CA ALA A 47 -5.48 -6.28 14.23
C ALA A 47 -6.07 -6.00 15.63
N HIS A 48 -5.32 -6.28 16.70
CA HIS A 48 -5.76 -6.03 18.07
C HIS A 48 -5.46 -4.60 18.56
N LEU A 49 -4.78 -3.78 17.76
CA LEU A 49 -4.52 -2.37 18.03
C LEU A 49 -5.39 -1.48 17.14
N PRO A 50 -5.61 -0.20 17.51
CA PRO A 50 -6.54 0.70 16.82
C PRO A 50 -6.19 1.04 15.35
N GLY A 51 -4.99 0.66 14.88
CA GLY A 51 -4.42 1.18 13.64
C GLY A 51 -3.56 2.42 13.88
N GLU A 52 -2.52 2.64 13.08
CA GLU A 52 -1.67 3.84 13.15
C GLU A 52 -1.42 4.43 11.78
N HIS A 53 -0.89 3.62 10.86
CA HIS A 53 -0.47 4.10 9.55
C HIS A 53 -0.91 3.16 8.43
N TRP A 54 -1.27 3.72 7.28
CA TRP A 54 -1.73 2.98 6.11
C TRP A 54 -0.67 3.00 5.01
N LEU A 55 -0.35 1.81 4.51
CA LEU A 55 0.58 1.57 3.40
C LEU A 55 -0.20 0.96 2.22
N ALA A 56 0.20 1.28 0.99
CA ALA A 56 -0.38 0.66 -0.21
C ALA A 56 0.63 -0.29 -0.86
N LEU A 57 0.20 -1.52 -1.14
CA LEU A 57 1.05 -2.59 -1.67
C LEU A 57 0.43 -3.18 -2.95
N PRO A 58 0.58 -2.56 -4.12
CA PRO A 58 0.20 -3.19 -5.38
C PRO A 58 1.20 -4.27 -5.76
N VAL A 59 0.68 -5.43 -6.17
CA VAL A 59 1.41 -6.51 -6.83
C VAL A 59 0.95 -6.56 -8.28
N GLU A 60 1.90 -6.52 -9.23
CA GLU A 60 1.66 -6.47 -10.67
C GLU A 60 2.02 -7.79 -11.38
N GLN A 61 1.46 -7.97 -12.58
CA GLN A 61 1.49 -9.26 -13.29
C GLN A 61 2.89 -9.77 -13.63
N ASP A 62 3.85 -8.86 -13.76
CA ASP A 62 5.25 -9.12 -14.08
C ASP A 62 6.10 -9.45 -12.85
N GLY A 63 5.50 -9.54 -11.67
CA GLY A 63 6.20 -9.79 -10.42
C GLY A 63 6.79 -8.51 -9.80
N LEU A 64 6.39 -7.33 -10.28
CA LEU A 64 6.73 -6.06 -9.65
C LEU A 64 5.78 -5.78 -8.47
N GLY A 65 6.36 -5.56 -7.29
CA GLY A 65 5.66 -5.03 -6.12
C GLY A 65 6.01 -3.56 -5.90
N THR A 66 5.09 -2.77 -5.37
CA THR A 66 5.44 -1.45 -4.82
C THR A 66 5.14 -1.40 -3.32
N PHE A 67 6.08 -0.91 -2.53
CA PHE A 67 5.86 -0.48 -1.16
C PHE A 67 5.64 1.04 -1.18
N PHE A 68 4.39 1.48 -1.12
CA PHE A 68 4.07 2.90 -1.08
C PHE A 68 3.80 3.34 0.36
N ASP A 69 4.63 4.29 0.82
CA ASP A 69 4.48 5.00 2.07
C ASP A 69 4.43 6.53 1.84
N SER A 70 3.34 7.18 2.23
CA SER A 70 3.22 8.64 2.14
C SER A 70 4.22 9.40 3.02
N TYR A 71 4.80 8.78 4.06
CA TYR A 71 5.87 9.40 4.84
C TYR A 71 7.25 9.30 4.17
N GLY A 72 7.41 8.47 3.14
CA GLY A 72 8.68 8.27 2.43
C GLY A 72 9.66 7.38 3.19
N PHE A 73 9.22 6.55 4.13
CA PHE A 73 10.10 5.59 4.77
C PHE A 73 10.29 4.34 3.90
N SER A 74 11.51 3.80 3.92
CA SER A 74 11.82 2.56 3.22
C SER A 74 11.12 1.36 3.88
N PRO A 75 10.89 0.26 3.15
CA PRO A 75 10.31 -0.96 3.73
C PRO A 75 11.17 -1.57 4.86
N GLU A 76 12.45 -1.20 4.97
CA GLU A 76 13.37 -1.61 6.04
C GLU A 76 13.31 -0.72 7.30
N PHE A 77 12.45 0.29 7.34
CA PHE A 77 12.29 1.15 8.50
C PHE A 77 12.00 0.32 9.77
N GLU A 78 12.77 0.58 10.83
CA GLU A 78 12.85 -0.31 12.00
C GLU A 78 11.51 -0.49 12.74
N TYR A 79 10.61 0.49 12.62
CA TYR A 79 9.30 0.47 13.25
C TYR A 79 8.24 -0.27 12.42
N TYR A 80 8.55 -0.67 11.18
CA TYR A 80 7.62 -1.43 10.36
C TYR A 80 7.70 -2.93 10.65
N PRO A 81 6.54 -3.62 10.81
CA PRO A 81 6.54 -5.06 10.97
C PRO A 81 7.16 -5.75 9.76
N LYS A 82 8.10 -6.65 10.03
CA LYS A 82 8.77 -7.45 8.98
C LYS A 82 7.81 -8.25 8.12
N THR A 83 6.60 -8.54 8.63
CA THR A 83 5.55 -9.24 7.87
C THR A 83 5.17 -8.51 6.58
N ILE A 84 5.26 -7.17 6.55
CA ILE A 84 4.90 -6.36 5.38
C ILE A 84 5.91 -6.55 4.25
N MET A 85 7.21 -6.42 4.55
CA MET A 85 8.25 -6.65 3.55
C MET A 85 8.32 -8.13 3.14
N ASN A 86 8.11 -9.06 4.07
CA ASN A 86 8.05 -10.49 3.75
C ASN A 86 6.89 -10.80 2.80
N PHE A 87 5.73 -10.17 2.99
CA PHE A 87 4.56 -10.35 2.12
C PHE A 87 4.88 -10.02 0.66
N LEU A 88 5.61 -8.92 0.40
CA LEU A 88 6.07 -8.55 -0.94
C LEU A 88 7.15 -9.52 -1.46
N LYS A 89 8.18 -9.83 -0.64
CA LYS A 89 9.26 -10.76 -1.04
C LYS A 89 8.78 -12.16 -1.42
N GLU A 90 7.66 -12.60 -0.86
CA GLU A 90 7.06 -13.89 -1.19
C GLU A 90 6.27 -13.90 -2.51
N ARG A 91 5.96 -12.74 -3.08
CA ARG A 91 5.06 -12.57 -4.22
C ARG A 91 5.72 -11.87 -5.42
N CYS A 92 6.76 -11.09 -5.17
CA CYS A 92 7.36 -10.21 -6.15
C CYS A 92 8.84 -10.57 -6.35
N SER A 93 9.28 -10.55 -7.60
CA SER A 93 10.70 -10.67 -7.96
C SER A 93 11.43 -9.33 -7.84
N GLU A 94 10.70 -8.23 -7.93
CA GLU A 94 11.22 -6.86 -7.80
C GLU A 94 10.30 -6.05 -6.89
N ILE A 95 10.87 -5.16 -6.08
CA ILE A 95 10.12 -4.29 -5.16
C ILE A 95 10.60 -2.86 -5.35
N HIS A 96 9.68 -1.96 -5.69
CA HIS A 96 9.91 -0.52 -5.71
C HIS A 96 9.40 0.12 -4.44
N TYR A 97 10.01 1.23 -4.04
CA TYR A 97 9.51 2.13 -3.00
C TYR A 97 9.96 3.55 -3.35
N GLN A 98 9.36 4.54 -2.69
CA GLN A 98 9.81 5.92 -2.75
C GLN A 98 10.34 6.38 -1.38
N ASP A 99 11.24 7.35 -1.39
CA ASP A 99 11.74 8.06 -0.22
C ASP A 99 11.30 9.54 -0.18
N ASP A 100 10.39 9.93 -1.07
CA ASP A 100 9.76 11.25 -1.07
C ASP A 100 8.74 11.40 0.08
N HIS A 101 8.89 12.45 0.88
CA HIS A 101 7.96 12.78 1.95
C HIS A 101 6.72 13.52 1.40
N LEU A 102 5.61 12.79 1.25
CA LEU A 102 4.38 13.31 0.61
C LEU A 102 3.36 13.86 1.62
N GLN A 103 3.52 13.57 2.91
CA GLN A 103 2.67 14.08 3.97
C GLN A 103 3.46 14.29 5.27
N SER A 104 3.09 15.32 6.06
CA SER A 104 3.61 15.52 7.43
C SER A 104 3.32 14.32 8.33
N LEU A 105 4.24 13.99 9.24
CA LEU A 105 4.07 12.97 10.29
C LEU A 105 2.85 13.21 11.20
N THR A 106 2.40 14.46 11.31
CA THR A 106 1.21 14.83 12.10
C THR A 106 -0.11 14.76 11.32
N SER A 107 -0.05 14.47 10.02
CA SER A 107 -1.21 14.36 9.16
C SER A 107 -1.89 13.00 9.30
N ASP A 108 -3.23 12.99 9.33
CA ASP A 108 -4.07 11.79 9.37
C ASP A 108 -4.50 11.30 7.96
N ARG A 109 -3.77 11.76 6.93
CA ARG A 109 -4.16 11.61 5.52
C ARG A 109 -3.56 10.40 4.81
N CYS A 110 -2.79 9.52 5.47
CA CYS A 110 -2.11 8.39 4.82
C CYS A 110 -3.06 7.50 4.00
N GLY A 111 -4.29 7.28 4.51
CA GLY A 111 -5.32 6.56 3.76
C GLY A 111 -5.72 7.24 2.44
N HIS A 112 -5.74 8.58 2.39
CA HIS A 112 -6.08 9.33 1.17
C HIS A 112 -4.98 9.18 0.12
N HIS A 113 -3.72 9.21 0.56
CA HIS A 113 -2.57 8.96 -0.29
C HIS A 113 -2.59 7.53 -0.85
N CYS A 114 -2.95 6.53 -0.03
CA CYS A 114 -3.15 5.16 -0.50
C CYS A 114 -4.21 5.08 -1.62
N VAL A 115 -5.36 5.73 -1.42
CA VAL A 115 -6.43 5.76 -2.43
C VAL A 115 -5.94 6.40 -3.73
N LEU A 116 -5.36 7.60 -3.65
CA LEU A 116 -4.87 8.32 -4.83
C LEU A 116 -3.81 7.53 -5.58
N PHE A 117 -2.86 6.94 -4.85
CA PHE A 117 -1.80 6.13 -5.42
C PHE A 117 -2.35 4.89 -6.15
N LEU A 118 -3.20 4.09 -5.49
CA LEU A 118 -3.74 2.87 -6.08
C LEU A 118 -4.64 3.14 -7.30
N CYS A 119 -5.44 4.21 -7.27
CA CYS A 119 -6.25 4.62 -8.43
C CYS A 119 -5.40 4.98 -9.65
N HIS A 120 -4.31 5.72 -9.44
CA HIS A 120 -3.39 6.03 -10.53
C HIS A 120 -2.62 4.80 -11.01
N LYS A 121 -2.21 3.92 -10.09
CA LYS A 121 -1.52 2.67 -10.43
C LYS A 121 -2.42 1.73 -11.26
N ALA A 122 -3.69 1.60 -10.88
CA ALA A 122 -4.70 0.86 -11.64
C ALA A 122 -4.91 1.44 -13.06
N SER A 123 -4.67 2.73 -13.23
CA SER A 123 -4.74 3.42 -14.53
C SER A 123 -3.46 3.27 -15.36
N GLY A 124 -2.51 2.43 -14.94
CA GLY A 124 -1.24 2.17 -15.64
C GLY A 124 -0.20 3.30 -15.49
N ILE A 125 -0.37 4.19 -14.52
CA ILE A 125 0.56 5.31 -14.31
C ILE A 125 1.74 4.84 -13.46
N SER A 126 2.97 5.15 -13.91
CA SER A 126 4.20 4.78 -13.19
C SER A 126 4.37 5.56 -11.88
N LEU A 127 5.05 4.97 -10.90
CA LEU A 127 5.34 5.58 -9.60
C LEU A 127 5.94 6.99 -9.78
N LYS A 128 6.99 7.13 -10.61
CA LYS A 128 7.62 8.42 -10.92
C LYS A 128 6.63 9.48 -11.40
N HIS A 129 5.68 9.11 -12.27
CA HIS A 129 4.69 10.07 -12.76
C HIS A 129 3.64 10.42 -11.70
N ILE A 130 3.25 9.47 -10.85
CA ILE A 130 2.37 9.72 -9.70
C ILE A 130 3.04 10.72 -8.74
N LEU A 131 4.30 10.46 -8.37
CA LEU A 131 5.07 11.33 -7.47
C LEU A 131 5.20 12.75 -8.03
N SER A 132 5.41 12.90 -9.34
CA SER A 132 5.48 14.22 -9.98
C SER A 132 4.22 15.08 -9.79
N LYS A 133 3.05 14.48 -9.53
CA LYS A 133 1.79 15.21 -9.27
C LYS A 133 1.76 15.86 -7.88
N TYR A 134 2.55 15.36 -6.93
CA TYR A 134 2.65 15.95 -5.58
C TYR A 134 3.50 17.23 -5.55
N HIS A 135 4.39 17.39 -6.51
CA HIS A 135 5.31 18.53 -6.57
C HIS A 135 4.86 19.62 -7.56
N LYS A 136 3.72 19.44 -8.22
CA LYS A 136 3.13 20.47 -9.09
C LYS A 136 2.31 21.43 -8.26
N ASN A 137 2.87 22.62 -8.02
CA ASN A 137 2.12 23.84 -7.71
C ASN A 137 1.38 24.33 -8.95
#